data_AF-A0A0F9IMB9-F1
#
_entry.id   AF-A0A0F9IMB9-F1
#
_cell.length_a   1.000
_cell.length_b   1.000
_cell.length_c   1.000
_cell.angle_alpha   90.00
_cell.angle_beta   90.00
_cell.angle_gamma   90.00
#
_symmetry.space_group_name_H-M   'P 1'
#
loop_
_entity.id
_entity.type
_entity.pdbx_description
1 polymer ?
#
loop_
_entity_poly.entity_id
_entity_poly.type
_entity_poly.pdbx_seq_one_letter_code
_entity_poly.pdbx_strand_id
1 'polypeptide(L)'
;MAEAHEDKVKNWIVEHCADARCPMCRTNEPRFGVGEIVELYAYKGGKRVQFYRAGREIHPVVPIICENCGYVFLMNAVIMGVA
;
A
#
# COMPACT_ATOMS: atom_id res chain seq x y z
N MET A 1 17.89 -6.48 3.10
CA MET A 1 16.77 -6.76 2.18
C MET A 1 15.53 -5.95 2.54
N ALA A 2 15.07 -5.94 3.80
CA ALA A 2 13.94 -5.11 4.24
C ALA A 2 14.17 -3.60 4.05
N GLU A 3 15.37 -3.11 4.40
CA GLU A 3 15.76 -1.71 4.24
C GLU A 3 15.64 -1.22 2.78
N ALA A 4 16.11 -2.03 1.81
CA ALA A 4 16.00 -1.73 0.39
C ALA A 4 14.57 -1.76 -0.16
N HIS A 5 13.63 -2.47 0.49
CA HIS A 5 12.21 -2.46 0.11
C HIS A 5 11.54 -1.18 0.60
N GLU A 6 11.75 -0.83 1.86
CA GLU A 6 11.20 0.36 2.49
C GLU A 6 11.63 1.65 1.77
N ASP A 7 12.92 1.75 1.41
CA ASP A 7 13.44 2.91 0.68
C ASP A 7 12.79 3.08 -0.70
N LYS A 8 12.59 1.99 -1.44
CA LYS A 8 11.92 2.03 -2.75
C LYS A 8 10.48 2.52 -2.64
N VAL A 9 9.76 2.04 -1.64
CA VAL A 9 8.37 2.45 -1.39
C VAL A 9 8.31 3.94 -1.03
N LYS A 10 9.18 4.40 -0.13
CA LYS A 10 9.25 5.83 0.26
C LYS A 10 9.61 6.73 -0.92
N ASN A 11 10.60 6.34 -1.72
CA ASN A 11 10.99 7.09 -2.92
C ASN A 11 9.84 7.17 -3.92
N TRP A 12 9.14 6.06 -4.18
CA TRP A 12 8.00 6.05 -5.07
C TRP A 12 6.91 7.04 -4.62
N ILE A 13 6.60 7.10 -3.32
CA ILE A 13 5.63 8.06 -2.76
C ILE A 13 6.07 9.50 -3.01
N VAL A 14 7.33 9.82 -2.77
CA VAL A 14 7.86 11.18 -2.98
C VAL A 14 7.78 11.58 -4.46
N GLU A 15 8.06 10.64 -5.37
CA GLU A 15 8.07 10.88 -6.82
C GLU A 15 6.67 10.99 -7.43
N HIS A 16 5.69 10.21 -6.92
CA HIS A 16 4.38 10.04 -7.58
C HIS A 16 3.22 10.70 -6.83
N CYS A 17 3.36 10.99 -5.53
CA CYS A 17 2.33 11.67 -4.76
C CYS A 17 2.66 13.16 -4.69
N ALA A 18 1.86 14.00 -5.37
CA ALA A 18 2.13 15.43 -5.58
C ALA A 18 2.59 16.23 -4.34
N ASP A 19 2.01 15.95 -3.17
CA ASP A 19 2.38 16.64 -1.93
C ASP A 19 3.23 15.78 -0.99
N ALA A 20 3.43 14.48 -1.29
CA ALA A 20 3.97 13.46 -0.38
C ALA A 20 3.33 13.44 1.03
N ARG A 21 2.23 14.17 1.27
CA ARG A 21 1.56 14.29 2.55
C ARG A 21 0.60 13.12 2.77
N CYS A 22 0.37 12.80 4.04
CA CYS A 22 -0.74 11.92 4.39
C CYS A 22 -2.07 12.58 3.97
N PRO A 23 -2.94 11.90 3.21
CA PRO A 23 -4.20 12.48 2.74
C PRO A 23 -5.19 12.79 3.88
N MET A 24 -5.03 12.11 5.04
CA MET A 24 -5.89 12.30 6.20
C MET A 24 -5.46 13.45 7.10
N CYS A 25 -4.24 13.45 7.63
CA CYS A 25 -3.80 14.48 8.58
C CYS A 25 -3.07 15.66 7.94
N ARG A 26 -2.64 15.53 6.67
CA ARG A 26 -1.98 16.59 5.88
C ARG A 26 -0.78 17.26 6.55
N THR A 27 -0.12 16.56 7.48
CA THR A 27 1.13 17.05 8.10
C THR A 27 2.18 17.33 7.03
N ASN A 28 2.99 18.37 7.23
CA ASN A 28 4.11 18.72 6.33
C ASN A 28 5.28 17.73 6.44
N GLU A 29 5.35 16.99 7.55
CA GLU A 29 6.40 16.00 7.84
C GLU A 29 5.76 14.63 8.13
N PRO A 30 5.25 13.94 7.11
CA PRO A 30 4.63 12.63 7.29
C PRO A 30 5.70 11.58 7.58
N ARG A 31 5.44 10.75 8.58
CA ARG A 31 6.20 9.53 8.86
C ARG A 31 5.43 8.35 8.33
N PHE A 32 5.98 7.69 7.30
CA PHE A 32 5.36 6.53 6.68
C PHE A 32 6.10 5.25 7.08
N GLY A 33 5.39 4.37 7.77
CA GLY A 33 5.79 2.99 7.98
C GLY A 33 5.35 2.13 6.78
N VAL A 34 6.23 1.23 6.34
CA VAL A 34 5.99 0.34 5.19
C VAL A 34 5.87 -1.09 5.71
N GLY A 35 4.74 -1.74 5.45
CA GLY A 35 4.55 -3.15 5.78
C GLY A 35 4.94 -4.08 4.62
N GLU A 36 4.89 -5.39 4.88
CA GLU A 36 5.18 -6.41 3.88
C GLU A 36 4.13 -6.44 2.77
N ILE A 37 4.52 -6.95 1.59
CA ILE A 37 3.61 -7.16 0.47
C ILE A 37 2.62 -8.27 0.84
N VAL A 38 1.32 -7.96 0.73
CA VAL A 38 0.22 -8.87 1.04
C VAL A 38 -0.75 -8.96 -0.12
N GLU A 39 -1.47 -10.08 -0.21
CA GLU A 39 -2.55 -10.24 -1.17
C GLU A 39 -3.85 -9.66 -0.62
N LEU A 40 -4.48 -8.74 -1.37
CA LEU A 40 -5.77 -8.20 -1.01
C LEU A 40 -6.90 -9.14 -1.48
N TYR A 41 -7.74 -9.59 -0.54
CA TYR A 41 -8.90 -10.44 -0.82
C TYR A 41 -10.21 -9.71 -0.54
N ALA A 42 -11.15 -9.77 -1.48
CA ALA A 42 -12.52 -9.32 -1.25
C ALA A 42 -13.29 -10.33 -0.39
N TYR A 43 -14.14 -9.84 0.52
CA TYR A 43 -15.08 -10.64 1.30
C TYR A 43 -16.51 -10.17 1.05
N LYS A 44 -17.46 -11.10 0.93
CA LYS A 44 -18.89 -10.80 0.80
C LYS A 44 -19.69 -11.77 1.66
N GLY A 45 -20.44 -11.24 2.62
CA GLY A 45 -21.24 -12.04 3.56
C GLY A 45 -20.39 -12.99 4.44
N GLY A 46 -19.22 -12.52 4.91
CA GLY A 46 -18.33 -13.31 5.77
C GLY A 46 -17.54 -14.41 5.05
N LYS A 47 -17.72 -14.57 3.73
CA LYS A 47 -16.96 -15.53 2.92
C LYS A 47 -15.96 -14.80 2.04
N ARG A 48 -14.73 -15.33 1.98
CA ARG A 48 -13.72 -14.90 1.01
C ARG A 48 -14.30 -15.08 -0.38
N VAL A 49 -14.38 -14.01 -1.15
CA VAL A 49 -14.86 -14.10 -2.53
C VAL A 49 -13.73 -14.67 -3.36
N GLN A 50 -13.81 -15.97 -3.61
CA GLN A 50 -12.83 -16.68 -4.44
C GLN A 50 -13.21 -16.46 -5.91
N PHE A 51 -12.79 -15.32 -6.47
CA PHE A 51 -12.96 -15.02 -7.90
C PHE A 51 -11.96 -15.82 -8.76
N TYR A 52 -11.98 -17.16 -8.70
CA TYR A 52 -11.09 -18.01 -9.50
C TYR A 52 -11.69 -18.41 -10.86
N ARG A 53 -12.95 -18.07 -11.14
CA ARG A 53 -13.56 -18.31 -12.45
C ARG A 53 -13.66 -16.99 -13.22
N ALA A 54 -12.90 -16.92 -14.32
CA ALA A 54 -12.92 -15.87 -15.35
C ALA A 54 -12.10 -14.58 -15.09
N GLY A 55 -10.83 -14.72 -14.68
CA GLY A 55 -9.79 -13.75 -15.07
C GLY A 55 -9.81 -12.38 -14.38
N ARG A 56 -9.88 -12.34 -13.03
CA ARG A 56 -9.62 -11.09 -12.28
C ARG A 56 -8.55 -11.27 -11.21
N GLU A 57 -7.72 -10.24 -11.10
CA GLU A 57 -6.40 -10.20 -10.48
C GLU A 57 -6.43 -10.38 -8.95
N ILE A 58 -5.54 -11.25 -8.46
CA ILE A 58 -4.99 -11.09 -7.10
C ILE A 58 -4.18 -9.80 -7.14
N HIS A 59 -4.51 -8.85 -6.27
CA HIS A 59 -3.78 -7.58 -6.20
C HIS A 59 -2.78 -7.66 -5.04
N PRO A 60 -1.47 -7.84 -5.32
CA PRO A 60 -0.46 -7.65 -4.30
C PRO A 60 -0.42 -6.17 -3.93
N VAL A 61 -0.49 -5.88 -2.65
CA VAL A 61 -0.49 -4.51 -2.12
C VAL A 61 0.57 -4.35 -1.03
N VAL A 62 1.12 -3.15 -0.96
CA VAL A 62 1.95 -2.68 0.15
C VAL A 62 1.07 -1.85 1.07
N PRO A 63 0.89 -2.22 2.35
CA PRO A 63 0.25 -1.36 3.33
C PRO A 63 1.24 -0.28 3.78
N ILE A 64 0.82 0.99 3.65
CA ILE A 64 1.57 2.14 4.12
C ILE A 64 0.78 2.79 5.25
N ILE A 65 1.44 3.00 6.38
CA ILE A 65 0.84 3.52 7.61
C ILE A 65 1.42 4.91 7.87
N CYS A 66 0.57 5.92 8.00
CA CYS A 66 0.99 7.22 8.52
C CYS A 66 1.13 7.12 10.04
N GLU A 67 2.35 7.12 10.54
CA GLU A 67 2.65 7.01 11.98
C GLU A 67 2.22 8.27 12.77
N ASN A 68 1.91 9.38 12.08
CA ASN A 68 1.37 10.57 12.75
C ASN A 68 -0.10 10.44 13.15
N CYS A 69 -0.91 9.71 12.38
CA CYS A 69 -2.38 9.67 12.60
C CYS A 69 -3.01 8.27 12.51
N GLY A 70 -2.22 7.24 12.22
CA GLY A 70 -2.67 5.85 12.10
C GLY A 70 -3.42 5.54 10.80
N TYR A 71 -3.53 6.48 9.86
CA TYR A 71 -4.18 6.20 8.58
C TYR A 71 -3.37 5.18 7.77
N VAL A 72 -4.06 4.14 7.30
CA VAL A 72 -3.48 3.09 6.45
C VAL A 72 -4.07 3.20 5.06
N PHE A 73 -3.20 3.21 4.05
CA PHE A 73 -3.60 3.10 2.65
C PHE A 73 -2.82 1.97 1.98
N LEU A 74 -3.46 1.33 1.01
CA LEU A 74 -2.93 0.17 0.30
C LEU A 74 -2.54 0.61 -1.10
N MET A 75 -1.31 0.31 -1.50
CA MET A 75 -0.78 0.64 -2.81
C MET A 75 -0.47 -0.64 -3.58
N ASN A 76 -0.79 -0.70 -4.86
CA ASN A 76 -0.54 -1.89 -5.69
C ASN A 76 0.97 -2.09 -5.89
N ALA A 77 1.50 -3.23 -5.44
CA ALA A 77 2.94 -3.52 -5.44
C ALA A 77 3.53 -3.67 -6.85
N VAL A 78 2.73 -4.13 -7.83
CA VAL A 78 3.15 -4.26 -9.23
C VAL A 78 3.30 -2.88 -9.87
N ILE A 79 2.34 -1.97 -9.63
CA ILE A 79 2.41 -0.59 -10.13
C ILE A 79 3.61 0.16 -9.52
N MET A 80 3.93 -0.12 -8.26
CA MET A 80 5.09 0.47 -7.59
C MET A 80 6.44 -0.15 -8.02
N GLY A 81 6.43 -1.28 -8.74
CA GLY A 81 7.64 -2.00 -9.12
C GLY A 81 8.39 -2.64 -7.95
N VAL A 82 7.67 -3.03 -6.89
CA VAL A 82 8.24 -3.63 -5.67
C VAL A 82 7.77 -5.07 -5.43
N ALA A 83 6.90 -5.60 -6.29
CA ALA A 83 6.46 -7.00 -6.30
C ALA A 83 7.56 -7.98 -6.72
#